data_AF-R5K7R9-F1
#
_entry.id   AF-R5K7R9-F1
#
_cell.length_a   1.000
_cell.length_b   1.000
_cell.length_c   1.000
_cell.angle_alpha   90.00
_cell.angle_beta   90.00
_cell.angle_gamma   90.00
#
_symmetry.space_group_name_H-M   'P 1'
#
loop_
_entity.id
_entity.type
_entity.pdbx_description
1 polymer ?
#
loop_
_entity_poly.entity_id
_entity_poly.type
_entity_poly.pdbx_seq_one_letter_code
_entity_poly.pdbx_strand_id
1 'polypeptide(L)'
;MPSLINKTQNKELHAQYKKTYAELNQVSQLFMQDNGISATDYAQTYGTPNFVRNKMPNYFKGFELIDDTTFGSTDEEGNKLSNAYQMYTFNGSKVSLGPCDDIGFRTDVGGRIYSFVGDNIQEGQQGPVICVDINGQKRPNKWGYDIYIFRFTRNGYVIPMGQEYKSGEEAYGSAGDRTSSNFFIKNQCRATSSVSNQFSCSYYALADKHPTIEGKNYWQDFLGTSR
;
A
#
# COMPACT_ATOMS: atom_id res chain seq x y z
N MET A 1 2.80 31.79 -5.81
CA MET A 1 3.96 30.87 -5.75
C MET A 1 3.66 29.49 -5.13
N PRO A 2 2.81 29.33 -4.10
CA PRO A 2 2.48 28.00 -3.55
C PRO A 2 1.88 27.03 -4.59
N SER A 3 1.10 27.56 -5.54
CA SER A 3 0.43 26.77 -6.58
C SER A 3 1.37 26.16 -7.62
N LEU A 4 2.56 26.73 -7.84
CA LEU A 4 3.52 26.20 -8.83
C LEU A 4 4.33 25.05 -8.21
N ILE A 5 4.81 25.24 -6.98
CA ILE A 5 5.58 24.23 -6.22
C ILE A 5 4.73 22.97 -6.01
N ASN A 6 3.46 23.12 -5.64
CA ASN A 6 2.56 21.97 -5.42
C ASN A 6 2.27 21.21 -6.73
N LYS A 7 2.16 21.91 -7.86
CA LYS A 7 2.02 21.24 -9.17
C LYS A 7 3.25 20.43 -9.53
N THR A 8 4.44 20.92 -9.18
CA THR A 8 5.69 20.17 -9.38
C THR A 8 5.75 18.95 -8.47
N GLN A 9 5.47 19.11 -7.18
CA GLN A 9 5.44 18.00 -6.23
C GLN A 9 4.44 16.90 -6.64
N ASN A 10 3.21 17.27 -7.03
CA ASN A 10 2.22 16.28 -7.42
C ASN A 10 2.61 15.55 -8.72
N LYS A 11 3.33 16.20 -9.63
CA LYS A 11 3.92 15.54 -10.81
C LYS A 11 5.01 14.55 -10.43
N GLU A 12 5.87 14.90 -9.47
CA GLU A 12 6.90 14.01 -8.93
C GLU A 12 6.27 12.78 -8.27
N LEU A 13 5.26 12.97 -7.41
CA LEU A 13 4.51 11.88 -6.78
C LEU A 13 3.82 10.99 -7.82
N HIS A 14 3.20 11.56 -8.85
CA HIS A 14 2.60 10.78 -9.94
C HIS A 14 3.66 9.92 -10.66
N ALA A 15 4.84 10.48 -10.94
CA ALA A 15 5.93 9.72 -11.56
C ALA A 15 6.43 8.59 -10.65
N GLN A 16 6.61 8.87 -9.35
CA GLN A 16 7.00 7.88 -8.35
C GLN A 16 5.95 6.76 -8.19
N TYR A 17 4.66 7.10 -8.24
CA TYR A 17 3.56 6.14 -8.17
C TYR A 17 3.63 5.17 -9.36
N LYS A 18 3.72 5.70 -10.58
CA LYS A 18 3.82 4.90 -11.80
C LYS A 18 5.06 3.99 -11.78
N LYS A 19 6.19 4.52 -11.34
CA LYS A 19 7.43 3.74 -11.18
C LYS A 19 7.24 2.60 -10.19
N THR A 20 6.70 2.88 -9.00
CA THR A 20 6.43 1.86 -7.98
C THR A 20 5.46 0.79 -8.48
N TYR A 21 4.38 1.19 -9.15
CA TYR A 21 3.42 0.25 -9.72
C TYR A 21 4.05 -0.65 -10.79
N ALA A 22 4.88 -0.09 -11.67
CA ALA A 22 5.59 -0.86 -12.70
C ALA A 22 6.60 -1.84 -12.10
N GLU A 23 7.37 -1.41 -11.11
CA GLU A 23 8.37 -2.26 -10.44
C GLU A 23 7.73 -3.38 -9.62
N LEU A 24 6.62 -3.11 -8.91
CA LEU A 24 5.85 -4.17 -8.24
C LEU A 24 5.35 -5.24 -9.22
N ASN A 25 4.88 -4.83 -10.40
CA ASN A 25 4.49 -5.76 -11.45
C ASN A 25 5.69 -6.55 -12.00
N GLN A 26 6.83 -5.89 -12.21
CA GLN A 26 8.05 -6.57 -12.64
C GLN A 26 8.48 -7.64 -11.62
N VAL A 27 8.47 -7.32 -10.33
CA VAL A 27 8.81 -8.27 -9.27
C VAL A 27 7.83 -9.45 -9.24
N SER A 28 6.52 -9.19 -9.35
CA SER A 28 5.52 -10.25 -9.36
C SER A 28 5.68 -11.19 -10.56
N GLN A 29 5.98 -10.65 -11.74
CA GLN A 29 6.19 -11.44 -12.96
C GLN A 29 7.50 -12.25 -12.90
N LEU A 30 8.60 -11.65 -12.43
CA LEU A 30 9.87 -12.36 -12.24
C LEU A 30 9.75 -13.47 -11.20
N PHE A 31 9.07 -13.20 -10.08
CA PHE A 31 8.79 -14.22 -9.08
C PHE A 31 8.03 -15.41 -9.69
N MET A 32 6.97 -15.13 -10.46
CA MET A 32 6.18 -16.17 -11.11
C MET A 32 6.99 -16.95 -12.15
N GLN A 33 7.85 -16.27 -12.92
CA GLN A 33 8.74 -16.90 -13.89
C GLN A 33 9.73 -17.85 -13.21
N ASP A 34 10.39 -17.42 -12.13
CA ASP A 34 11.44 -18.18 -11.47
C ASP A 34 10.92 -19.35 -10.63
N ASN A 35 9.73 -19.20 -10.04
CA ASN A 35 9.18 -20.17 -9.09
C ASN A 35 8.05 -21.01 -9.69
N GLY A 36 7.54 -20.67 -10.88
CA GLY A 36 6.45 -21.38 -11.56
C GLY A 36 5.08 -21.22 -10.90
N ILE A 37 4.95 -20.38 -9.87
CA ILE A 37 3.71 -20.11 -9.13
C ILE A 37 3.58 -18.61 -8.82
N SER A 38 2.36 -18.11 -8.72
CA SER A 38 2.13 -16.68 -8.41
C SER A 38 2.55 -16.36 -6.97
N ALA A 39 2.83 -15.08 -6.70
CA ALA A 39 3.07 -14.60 -5.33
C ALA A 39 1.87 -14.87 -4.40
N THR A 40 0.64 -14.81 -4.95
CA THR A 40 -0.59 -15.14 -4.22
C THR A 40 -0.63 -16.61 -3.82
N ASP A 41 -0.37 -17.53 -4.74
CA ASP A 41 -0.36 -18.96 -4.45
C ASP A 41 0.74 -19.30 -3.44
N TYR A 42 1.95 -18.76 -3.64
CA TYR A 42 3.07 -18.96 -2.71
C TYR A 42 2.73 -18.47 -1.31
N ALA A 43 2.24 -17.24 -1.17
CA ALA A 43 1.93 -16.66 0.13
C ALA A 43 0.75 -17.37 0.81
N GLN A 44 -0.22 -17.89 0.04
CA GLN A 44 -1.29 -18.71 0.58
C GLN A 44 -0.78 -20.04 1.15
N THR A 45 0.15 -20.71 0.46
CA THR A 45 0.69 -22.01 0.89
C THR A 45 1.72 -21.88 2.01
N TYR A 46 2.61 -20.89 1.93
CA TYR A 46 3.78 -20.78 2.80
C TYR A 46 3.72 -19.58 3.76
N GLY A 47 2.66 -18.78 3.69
CA GLY A 47 2.47 -17.58 4.48
C GLY A 47 3.11 -16.33 3.89
N THR A 48 2.41 -15.19 3.97
CA THR A 48 2.95 -13.88 3.58
C THR A 48 4.26 -13.53 4.30
N PRO A 49 4.44 -13.79 5.61
CA PRO A 49 5.73 -13.53 6.27
C PRO A 49 6.90 -14.26 5.61
N ASN A 50 6.71 -15.49 5.13
CA ASN A 50 7.75 -16.24 4.42
C ASN A 50 8.05 -15.61 3.05
N PHE A 51 7.02 -15.24 2.29
CA PHE A 51 7.17 -14.55 1.02
C PHE A 51 7.97 -13.23 1.18
N VAL A 52 7.56 -12.39 2.14
CA VAL A 52 8.18 -11.08 2.37
C VAL A 52 9.62 -11.20 2.89
N ARG A 53 9.89 -12.12 3.81
CA ARG A 53 11.22 -12.23 4.44
C ARG A 53 12.23 -12.99 3.58
N ASN A 54 11.78 -14.00 2.83
CA ASN A 54 12.70 -14.94 2.17
C ASN A 54 12.67 -14.90 0.64
N LYS A 55 11.63 -14.30 0.03
CA LYS A 55 11.50 -14.24 -1.44
C LYS A 55 11.66 -12.84 -1.99
N MET A 56 10.94 -11.86 -1.44
CA MET A 56 11.01 -10.46 -1.88
C MET A 56 12.43 -9.86 -1.94
N PRO A 57 13.37 -10.15 -1.01
CA PRO A 57 14.74 -9.62 -1.10
C PRO A 57 15.52 -10.02 -2.36
N ASN A 58 15.14 -11.11 -3.03
CA ASN A 58 15.77 -11.53 -4.28
C ASN A 58 15.38 -10.66 -5.48
N TYR A 59 14.28 -9.90 -5.36
CA TYR A 59 13.70 -9.10 -6.44
C TYR A 59 13.72 -7.60 -6.15
N PHE A 60 13.89 -7.20 -4.89
CA PHE A 60 14.05 -5.80 -4.49
C PHE A 60 15.46 -5.53 -3.99
N LYS A 61 16.17 -4.62 -4.66
CA LYS A 61 17.50 -4.20 -4.23
C LYS A 61 17.41 -3.40 -2.94
N GLY A 62 18.16 -3.82 -1.92
CA GLY A 62 18.24 -3.15 -0.61
C GLY A 62 16.94 -3.23 0.19
N PHE A 63 16.16 -4.32 0.01
CA PHE A 63 14.91 -4.55 0.73
C PHE A 63 15.17 -4.90 2.21
N GLU A 64 15.33 -3.87 3.03
CA GLU A 64 15.84 -3.99 4.40
C GLU A 64 14.78 -3.62 5.43
N LEU A 65 14.76 -4.34 6.56
CA LEU A 65 13.90 -4.04 7.70
C LEU A 65 14.40 -2.78 8.40
N ILE A 66 13.53 -1.80 8.58
CA ILE A 66 13.85 -0.53 9.25
C ILE A 66 13.12 -0.36 10.58
N ASP A 67 12.03 -1.11 10.77
CA ASP A 67 11.22 -1.12 11.99
C ASP A 67 10.45 -2.43 12.03
N ASP A 68 10.62 -3.20 13.11
CA ASP A 68 9.96 -4.49 13.31
C ASP A 68 8.66 -4.39 14.11
N THR A 69 8.19 -3.16 14.41
CA THR A 69 6.92 -2.91 15.08
C THR A 69 5.75 -3.47 14.26
N THR A 70 4.92 -4.27 14.93
CA THR A 70 3.70 -4.88 14.39
C THR A 70 2.49 -4.59 15.27
N PHE A 71 1.29 -5.00 14.86
CA PHE A 71 0.06 -4.83 15.64
C PHE A 71 0.17 -5.37 17.08
N GLY A 72 0.94 -6.45 17.27
CA GLY A 72 1.15 -7.14 18.54
C GLY A 72 2.32 -6.62 19.38
N SER A 73 3.12 -5.68 18.86
CA SER A 73 4.30 -5.16 19.56
C SER A 73 3.92 -4.29 20.75
N THR A 74 4.52 -4.58 21.92
CA THR A 74 4.36 -3.82 23.17
C THR A 74 5.71 -3.52 23.82
N ASP A 75 5.77 -2.47 24.65
CA ASP A 75 6.90 -2.22 25.56
C ASP A 75 6.88 -3.20 26.76
N GLU A 76 7.84 -3.04 27.68
CA GLU A 76 8.00 -3.89 28.87
C GLU A 76 6.79 -3.79 29.82
N GLU A 77 6.10 -2.65 29.82
CA GLU A 77 4.90 -2.38 30.59
C GLU A 77 3.61 -2.84 29.89
N GLY A 78 3.71 -3.40 28.67
CA GLY A 78 2.59 -3.89 27.89
C GLY A 78 1.83 -2.82 27.09
N ASN A 79 2.34 -1.59 27.02
CA ASN A 79 1.76 -0.54 26.16
C ASN A 79 2.09 -0.83 24.70
N LYS A 80 1.14 -0.58 23.80
CA LYS A 80 1.31 -0.79 22.36
C LYS A 80 2.36 0.15 21.78
N LEU A 81 3.37 -0.41 21.10
CA LEU A 81 4.37 0.36 20.37
C LEU A 81 3.77 0.95 19.08
N SER A 82 4.14 2.18 18.74
CA SER A 82 3.88 2.77 17.43
C SER A 82 5.11 2.63 16.54
N ASN A 83 4.93 2.70 15.22
CA ASN A 83 6.09 2.65 14.34
C ASN A 83 7.00 3.88 14.50
N ALA A 84 8.26 3.73 14.13
CA ALA A 84 9.26 4.80 14.03
C ALA A 84 8.97 5.76 12.85
N TYR A 85 8.04 5.38 11.97
CA TYR A 85 7.67 6.08 10.76
C TYR A 85 6.25 6.65 10.84
N GLN A 86 6.12 7.88 11.34
CA GLN A 86 4.81 8.49 11.54
C GLN A 86 4.04 8.68 10.24
N MET A 87 2.88 8.04 10.16
CA MET A 87 1.91 8.15 9.07
C MET A 87 0.69 8.96 9.49
N TYR A 88 -0.04 9.45 8.50
CA TYR A 88 -1.23 10.26 8.71
C TYR A 88 -2.36 9.84 7.77
N THR A 89 -3.60 10.04 8.19
CA THR A 89 -4.74 10.01 7.27
C THR A 89 -4.63 11.15 6.27
N PHE A 90 -5.45 11.13 5.23
CA PHE A 90 -5.40 12.15 4.17
C PHE A 90 -5.48 13.59 4.71
N ASN A 91 -6.31 13.82 5.74
CA ASN A 91 -6.47 15.13 6.37
C ASN A 91 -5.49 15.40 7.52
N GLY A 92 -4.51 14.53 7.76
CA GLY A 92 -3.42 14.79 8.71
C GLY A 92 -3.66 14.28 10.14
N SER A 93 -4.69 13.48 10.39
CA SER A 93 -4.81 12.80 11.70
C SER A 93 -3.75 11.70 11.80
N LYS A 94 -3.08 11.59 12.96
CA LYS A 94 -2.05 10.57 13.17
C LYS A 94 -2.64 9.16 13.03
N VAL A 95 -1.86 8.28 12.40
CA VAL A 95 -2.10 6.85 12.27
C VAL A 95 -0.97 6.12 12.99
N SER A 96 -1.31 5.03 13.67
CA SER A 96 -0.37 4.29 14.51
C SER A 96 0.49 3.32 13.69
N LEU A 97 -0.16 2.42 12.94
CA LEU A 97 0.49 1.46 12.01
C LEU A 97 -0.23 1.39 10.66
N GLY A 98 -1.50 1.76 10.60
CA GLY A 98 -2.32 1.59 9.40
C GLY A 98 -2.76 0.13 9.20
N PRO A 99 -3.30 -0.19 8.00
CA PRO A 99 -3.87 -1.50 7.68
C PRO A 99 -2.87 -2.56 7.21
N CYS A 100 -1.59 -2.24 7.09
CA CYS A 100 -0.54 -3.19 6.71
C CYS A 100 0.52 -3.19 7.82
N ASP A 101 0.31 -4.03 8.83
CA ASP A 101 0.90 -3.86 10.16
C ASP A 101 1.44 -5.15 10.78
N ASP A 102 1.61 -6.22 9.98
CA ASP A 102 1.93 -7.55 10.52
C ASP A 102 3.39 -7.97 10.37
N ILE A 103 4.14 -7.34 9.45
CA ILE A 103 5.47 -7.81 9.05
C ILE A 103 6.55 -6.73 9.22
N GLY A 104 6.22 -5.62 9.89
CA GLY A 104 7.10 -4.46 10.06
C GLY A 104 7.30 -3.66 8.77
N PHE A 105 8.08 -2.59 8.85
CA PHE A 105 8.35 -1.66 7.77
C PHE A 105 9.72 -1.92 7.15
N ARG A 106 9.78 -1.88 5.82
CA ARG A 106 11.01 -2.07 5.05
C ARG A 106 11.28 -0.88 4.14
N THR A 107 12.54 -0.64 3.83
CA THR A 107 12.94 0.30 2.78
C THR A 107 13.51 -0.44 1.58
N ASP A 108 13.64 0.26 0.45
CA ASP A 108 14.55 -0.12 -0.62
C ASP A 108 15.62 0.94 -0.87
N VAL A 109 16.49 0.72 -1.86
CA VAL A 109 17.49 1.70 -2.31
C VAL A 109 16.89 3.01 -2.86
N GLY A 110 15.62 3.00 -3.25
CA GLY A 110 14.88 4.19 -3.68
C GLY A 110 14.35 5.02 -2.51
N GLY A 111 14.47 4.51 -1.27
CA GLY A 111 13.98 5.14 -0.05
C GLY A 111 12.47 5.00 0.17
N ARG A 112 11.78 4.15 -0.60
CA ARG A 112 10.34 3.88 -0.43
C ARG A 112 10.12 3.02 0.79
N ILE A 113 8.99 3.21 1.47
CA ILE A 113 8.64 2.39 2.64
C ILE A 113 7.58 1.36 2.25
N TYR A 114 7.77 0.11 2.67
CA TYR A 114 6.87 -1.01 2.40
C TYR A 114 6.39 -1.65 3.70
N SER A 115 5.11 -1.98 3.77
CA SER A 115 4.53 -2.83 4.81
C SER A 115 3.47 -3.76 4.22
N PHE A 116 3.10 -4.81 4.96
CA PHE A 116 2.29 -5.91 4.43
C PHE A 116 1.25 -6.38 5.45
N VAL A 117 0.14 -6.90 4.92
CA VAL A 117 -0.79 -7.74 5.69
C VAL A 117 -0.25 -9.16 5.73
N GLY A 118 -0.18 -9.73 6.93
CA GLY A 118 0.37 -11.06 7.23
C GLY A 118 -0.69 -12.15 7.33
N ASP A 119 -1.97 -11.78 7.44
CA ASP A 119 -3.09 -12.71 7.54
C ASP A 119 -3.22 -13.68 6.36
N ASN A 120 -3.82 -14.83 6.64
CA ASN A 120 -4.01 -15.90 5.67
C ASN A 120 -4.90 -15.45 4.49
N ILE A 121 -4.41 -15.72 3.28
CA ILE A 121 -5.15 -15.54 2.03
C ILE A 121 -6.08 -16.76 1.85
N GLN A 122 -7.40 -16.54 1.90
CA GLN A 122 -8.39 -17.61 1.75
C GLN A 122 -8.56 -18.01 0.28
N GLU A 123 -9.18 -19.17 0.05
CA GLU A 123 -9.53 -19.62 -1.31
C GLU A 123 -10.37 -18.54 -2.04
N GLY A 124 -10.05 -18.31 -3.32
CA GLY A 124 -10.70 -17.28 -4.14
C GLY A 124 -10.23 -15.85 -3.89
N GLN A 125 -9.51 -15.57 -2.80
CA GLN A 125 -8.94 -14.25 -2.53
C GLN A 125 -7.62 -14.01 -3.29
N GLN A 126 -7.29 -12.73 -3.45
CA GLN A 126 -6.00 -12.25 -3.94
C GLN A 126 -5.16 -11.69 -2.78
N GLY A 127 -3.86 -11.55 -2.99
CA GLY A 127 -2.88 -11.12 -1.99
C GLY A 127 -1.47 -11.61 -2.33
N PRO A 128 -0.44 -11.33 -1.53
CA PRO A 128 -0.48 -10.48 -0.34
C PRO A 128 -0.95 -9.05 -0.62
N VAL A 129 -1.53 -8.41 0.39
CA VAL A 129 -1.76 -6.96 0.38
C VAL A 129 -0.47 -6.26 0.82
N ILE A 130 -0.09 -5.23 0.06
CA ILE A 130 1.10 -4.42 0.30
C ILE A 130 0.70 -2.94 0.37
N CYS A 131 1.22 -2.25 1.37
CA CYS A 131 1.14 -0.80 1.49
C CYS A 131 2.52 -0.21 1.20
N VAL A 132 2.56 0.85 0.39
CA VAL A 132 3.81 1.47 -0.06
C VAL A 132 3.71 2.98 0.09
N ASP A 133 4.62 3.57 0.86
CA ASP A 133 4.93 5.00 0.71
C ASP A 133 5.92 5.19 -0.45
N ILE A 134 5.44 5.82 -1.52
CA ILE A 134 6.20 6.03 -2.75
C ILE A 134 7.23 7.16 -2.65
N ASN A 135 7.11 8.02 -1.64
CA ASN A 135 7.95 9.18 -1.35
C ASN A 135 8.86 8.96 -0.13
N GLY A 136 8.67 7.84 0.57
CA GLY A 136 9.55 7.38 1.63
C GLY A 136 9.37 8.14 2.93
N GLN A 137 10.47 8.57 3.54
CA GLN A 137 10.42 9.46 4.71
C GLN A 137 10.14 10.92 4.36
N LYS A 138 10.16 11.28 3.06
CA LYS A 138 9.79 12.63 2.63
C LYS A 138 8.29 12.80 2.84
N ARG A 139 7.95 13.81 3.64
CA ARG A 139 6.56 14.25 3.89
C ARG A 139 5.77 14.38 2.57
N PRO A 140 4.43 14.18 2.60
CA PRO A 140 3.58 14.17 3.80
C PRO A 140 3.36 12.85 4.57
N ASN A 141 3.68 11.67 4.02
CA ASN A 141 3.42 10.36 4.64
C ASN A 141 1.92 10.15 4.98
N LYS A 142 1.05 10.43 4.02
CA LYS A 142 -0.41 10.40 4.10
C LYS A 142 -1.00 9.27 3.27
N TRP A 143 -1.92 8.53 3.87
CA TRP A 143 -2.76 7.55 3.18
C TRP A 143 -3.53 8.18 2.03
N GLY A 144 -3.42 7.60 0.85
CA GLY A 144 -4.03 8.11 -0.38
C GLY A 144 -3.41 9.41 -0.88
N TYR A 145 -2.20 9.79 -0.47
CA TYR A 145 -1.46 10.94 -1.02
C TYR A 145 -0.09 10.51 -1.56
N ASP A 146 0.66 9.79 -0.73
CA ASP A 146 1.94 9.14 -1.05
C ASP A 146 2.00 7.71 -0.50
N ILE A 147 1.13 7.34 0.46
CA ILE A 147 0.94 5.95 0.90
C ILE A 147 -0.23 5.29 0.15
N TYR A 148 0.06 4.20 -0.55
CA TYR A 148 -0.86 3.49 -1.43
C TYR A 148 -0.93 1.99 -1.16
N ILE A 149 -2.10 1.39 -1.40
CA ILE A 149 -2.36 -0.04 -1.18
C ILE A 149 -2.47 -0.77 -2.52
N PHE A 150 -1.79 -1.90 -2.63
CA PHE A 150 -1.85 -2.81 -3.78
C PHE A 150 -2.04 -4.24 -3.30
N ARG A 151 -2.35 -5.14 -4.23
CA ARG A 151 -2.39 -6.59 -3.96
C ARG A 151 -1.81 -7.37 -5.12
N PHE A 152 -1.05 -8.41 -4.80
CA PHE A 152 -0.60 -9.40 -5.76
C PHE A 152 -1.79 -10.27 -6.18
N THR A 153 -1.72 -10.82 -7.39
CA THR A 153 -2.81 -11.62 -7.98
C THR A 153 -2.31 -12.89 -8.62
N ARG A 154 -3.20 -13.88 -8.76
CA ARG A 154 -2.85 -15.22 -9.27
C ARG A 154 -2.39 -15.26 -10.72
N ASN A 155 -2.71 -14.25 -11.53
CA ASN A 155 -2.19 -14.15 -12.90
C ASN A 155 -0.80 -13.48 -12.96
N GLY A 156 -0.12 -13.32 -11.82
CA GLY A 156 1.24 -12.79 -11.75
C GLY A 156 1.34 -11.27 -11.78
N TYR A 157 0.22 -10.54 -11.78
CA TYR A 157 0.24 -9.07 -11.76
C TYR A 157 -0.01 -8.51 -10.35
N VAL A 158 0.31 -7.23 -10.19
CA VAL A 158 -0.10 -6.43 -9.05
C VAL A 158 -1.17 -5.46 -9.52
N ILE A 159 -2.27 -5.37 -8.77
CA ILE A 159 -3.34 -4.42 -9.04
C ILE A 159 -3.51 -3.45 -7.86
N PRO A 160 -3.85 -2.18 -8.13
CA PRO A 160 -4.14 -1.23 -7.07
C PRO A 160 -5.39 -1.65 -6.30
N MET A 161 -5.40 -1.42 -4.99
CA MET A 161 -6.60 -1.60 -4.18
C MET A 161 -7.74 -0.75 -4.76
N GLY A 162 -8.93 -1.35 -4.88
CA GLY A 162 -10.08 -0.79 -5.58
C GLY A 162 -10.29 -1.30 -7.01
N GLN A 163 -9.25 -1.82 -7.66
CA GLN A 163 -9.40 -2.49 -8.96
C GLN A 163 -9.82 -3.94 -8.74
N GLU A 164 -10.90 -4.36 -9.41
CA GLU A 164 -11.36 -5.75 -9.41
C GLU A 164 -10.39 -6.64 -10.21
N TYR A 165 -10.05 -7.80 -9.66
CA TYR A 165 -9.27 -8.84 -10.34
C TYR A 165 -10.10 -9.55 -11.42
N LYS A 166 -11.37 -9.78 -11.11
CA LYS A 166 -12.38 -10.32 -12.02
C LYS A 166 -13.63 -9.45 -11.94
N SER A 167 -14.34 -9.29 -13.05
CA SER A 167 -15.57 -8.51 -13.07
C SER A 167 -16.57 -9.03 -12.02
N GLY A 168 -17.11 -8.11 -11.22
CA GLY A 168 -18.05 -8.44 -10.15
C GLY A 168 -17.39 -9.01 -8.90
N GLU A 169 -16.09 -8.78 -8.70
CA GLU A 169 -15.43 -9.16 -7.45
C GLU A 169 -15.98 -8.32 -6.28
N GLU A 170 -16.53 -9.01 -5.28
CA GLU A 170 -17.04 -8.39 -4.07
C GLU A 170 -15.91 -8.06 -3.09
N ALA A 171 -16.14 -6.99 -2.32
CA ALA A 171 -15.23 -6.61 -1.24
C ALA A 171 -15.19 -7.72 -0.16
N TYR A 172 -14.03 -7.94 0.43
CA TYR A 172 -13.84 -8.92 1.49
C TYR A 172 -12.81 -8.44 2.52
N GLY A 173 -12.82 -9.08 3.68
CA GLY A 173 -11.92 -8.76 4.78
C GLY A 173 -12.25 -7.43 5.45
N SER A 174 -11.34 -7.02 6.33
CA SER A 174 -11.43 -5.80 7.12
C SER A 174 -10.06 -5.14 7.21
N ALA A 175 -10.04 -3.82 7.32
CA ALA A 175 -8.82 -3.05 7.45
C ALA A 175 -9.09 -1.78 8.27
N GLY A 176 -8.09 -1.35 9.05
CA GLY A 176 -8.14 -0.20 9.93
C GLY A 176 -6.74 0.16 10.42
N ASP A 177 -6.65 1.13 11.34
CA ASP A 177 -5.38 1.38 12.01
C ASP A 177 -5.13 0.27 13.06
N ARG A 178 -4.02 -0.46 12.91
CA ARG A 178 -3.63 -1.59 13.78
C ARG A 178 -4.55 -2.81 13.74
N THR A 179 -5.28 -2.98 12.65
CA THR A 179 -6.19 -4.11 12.50
C THR A 179 -6.44 -4.36 11.03
N SER A 180 -6.12 -5.57 10.58
CA SER A 180 -6.48 -6.02 9.26
C SER A 180 -6.73 -7.53 9.23
N SER A 181 -7.34 -7.98 8.14
CA SER A 181 -7.28 -9.35 7.63
C SER A 181 -6.90 -9.25 6.16
N ASN A 182 -6.60 -10.33 5.44
CA ASN A 182 -6.43 -10.21 3.99
C ASN A 182 -7.70 -9.61 3.36
N PHE A 183 -7.56 -8.50 2.63
CA PHE A 183 -8.70 -7.65 2.27
C PHE A 183 -8.72 -7.20 0.80
N PHE A 184 -9.92 -6.90 0.33
CA PHE A 184 -10.18 -6.14 -0.88
C PHE A 184 -11.30 -5.14 -0.62
N ILE A 185 -11.02 -3.86 -0.83
CA ILE A 185 -11.96 -2.77 -0.57
C ILE A 185 -12.02 -1.88 -1.81
N LYS A 186 -13.25 -1.58 -2.25
CA LYS A 186 -13.55 -0.70 -3.39
C LYS A 186 -14.32 0.55 -2.96
N ASN A 187 -14.27 1.60 -3.77
CA ASN A 187 -15.04 2.84 -3.61
C ASN A 187 -14.78 3.61 -2.30
N GLN A 188 -13.61 3.43 -1.70
CA GLN A 188 -13.12 4.15 -0.52
C GLN A 188 -11.91 5.01 -0.89
N CYS A 189 -12.17 6.21 -1.42
CA CYS A 189 -11.14 7.23 -1.58
C CYS A 189 -11.73 8.62 -1.33
N ARG A 190 -11.50 9.17 -0.13
CA ARG A 190 -12.01 10.46 0.32
C ARG A 190 -10.97 11.16 1.19
N ALA A 191 -10.95 12.49 1.11
CA ALA A 191 -10.13 13.34 1.97
C ALA A 191 -10.77 13.47 3.37
N THR A 192 -10.49 12.52 4.25
CA THR A 192 -11.04 12.50 5.63
C THR A 192 -9.97 12.20 6.67
N SER A 193 -10.33 12.30 7.94
CA SER A 193 -9.50 11.93 9.09
C SER A 193 -9.50 10.44 9.40
N SER A 194 -10.15 9.60 8.61
CA SER A 194 -10.29 8.17 8.85
C SER A 194 -9.64 7.36 7.72
N VAL A 195 -8.64 6.55 8.09
CA VAL A 195 -7.81 5.76 7.16
C VAL A 195 -8.63 4.84 6.26
N SER A 196 -9.77 4.34 6.74
CA SER A 196 -10.62 3.43 5.98
C SER A 196 -11.25 4.06 4.75
N ASN A 197 -11.34 5.39 4.72
CA ASN A 197 -11.81 6.11 3.54
C ASN A 197 -10.71 6.33 2.49
N GLN A 198 -9.48 5.87 2.71
CA GLN A 198 -8.36 6.04 1.77
C GLN A 198 -7.91 4.73 1.09
N PHE A 199 -8.47 3.58 1.47
CA PHE A 199 -7.93 2.27 1.08
C PHE A 199 -7.86 2.01 -0.42
N SER A 200 -8.83 2.52 -1.19
CA SER A 200 -8.87 2.32 -2.65
C SER A 200 -8.34 3.50 -3.45
N CYS A 201 -7.66 4.47 -2.81
CA CYS A 201 -7.12 5.63 -3.51
C CYS A 201 -6.08 5.25 -4.58
N SER A 202 -5.42 4.10 -4.44
CA SER A 202 -4.51 3.57 -5.47
C SER A 202 -5.19 3.43 -6.83
N TYR A 203 -6.42 2.91 -6.89
CA TYR A 203 -7.14 2.75 -8.16
C TYR A 203 -7.35 4.10 -8.86
N TYR A 204 -7.78 5.10 -8.09
CA TYR A 204 -8.01 6.45 -8.60
C TYR A 204 -6.71 7.15 -9.01
N ALA A 205 -5.63 6.93 -8.27
CA ALA A 205 -4.30 7.43 -8.59
C ALA A 205 -3.76 6.85 -9.91
N LEU A 206 -3.94 5.54 -10.14
CA LEU A 206 -3.54 4.89 -11.39
C LEU A 206 -4.37 5.38 -12.58
N ALA A 207 -5.69 5.50 -12.40
CA ALA A 207 -6.61 5.98 -13.43
C ALA A 207 -6.53 7.49 -13.68
N ASP A 208 -5.76 8.22 -12.86
CA ASP A 208 -5.73 9.69 -12.77
C ASP A 208 -7.13 10.32 -12.77
N LYS A 209 -8.02 9.74 -11.96
CA LYS A 209 -9.43 10.14 -11.89
C LYS A 209 -9.78 10.64 -10.50
N HIS A 210 -10.44 11.79 -10.41
CA HIS A 210 -10.96 12.27 -9.14
C HIS A 210 -12.03 11.30 -8.59
N PRO A 211 -11.99 10.92 -7.30
CA PRO A 211 -12.88 9.89 -6.75
C PRO A 211 -14.38 10.20 -6.85
N THR A 212 -14.75 11.48 -6.75
CA THR A 212 -16.16 11.92 -6.66
C THR A 212 -16.60 13.00 -7.65
N ILE A 213 -15.70 13.59 -8.43
CA ILE A 213 -16.01 14.74 -9.30
C ILE A 213 -15.66 14.36 -10.74
N GLU A 214 -16.66 14.30 -11.61
CA GLU A 214 -16.47 13.95 -13.01
C GLU A 214 -15.63 15.00 -13.76
N GLY A 215 -14.80 14.55 -14.71
CA GLY A 215 -13.91 15.41 -15.49
C GLY A 215 -12.71 15.99 -14.74
N LYS A 216 -12.57 15.68 -13.44
CA LYS A 216 -11.43 16.08 -12.60
C LYS A 216 -10.44 14.93 -12.44
N ASN A 217 -9.17 15.26 -12.24
CA ASN A 217 -8.09 14.30 -12.12
C ASN A 217 -7.66 14.07 -10.67
N TYR A 218 -6.91 13.00 -10.44
CA TYR A 218 -6.51 12.64 -9.08
C TYR A 218 -5.36 13.53 -8.60
N TRP A 219 -4.29 13.63 -9.38
CA TRP A 219 -3.04 14.23 -8.92
C TRP A 219 -3.09 15.75 -8.76
N GLN A 220 -3.90 16.46 -9.55
CA GLN A 220 -4.01 17.92 -9.46
C GLN A 220 -5.26 18.35 -8.71
N ASP A 221 -6.42 17.79 -9.04
CA ASP A 221 -7.68 18.25 -8.44
C ASP A 221 -7.93 17.61 -7.08
N PHE A 222 -7.83 16.28 -6.93
CA PHE A 222 -8.10 15.62 -5.65
C PHE A 222 -7.03 15.95 -4.61
N LEU A 223 -5.74 15.73 -4.93
CA LEU A 223 -4.65 16.06 -4.00
C LEU A 223 -4.54 17.57 -3.73
N GLY A 224 -4.96 18.42 -4.67
CA GLY A 224 -4.96 19.88 -4.51
C GLY A 224 -5.96 20.42 -3.47
N THR A 225 -6.92 19.60 -3.02
CA THR A 225 -7.85 19.94 -1.93
C THR A 225 -7.31 19.66 -0.53
N SER A 226 -6.27 18.82 -0.42
CA SER A 226 -5.56 18.52 0.82
C SER A 226 -4.66 19.71 1.18
N ARG A 227 -5.18 20.64 1.97
CA ARG A 227 -4.41 21.75 2.55
C ARG A 227 -4.09 21.44 4.00
#